data_AF-A0A367IL41-F1
#
_entry.id   AF-A0A367IL41-F1
#
_cell.length_a   1.000
_cell.length_b   1.000
_cell.length_c   1.000
_cell.angle_alpha   90.00
_cell.angle_beta   90.00
_cell.angle_gamma   90.00
#
_symmetry.space_group_name_H-M   'P 1'
#
loop_
_entity.id
_entity.type
_entity.pdbx_description
1 polymer ?
#
loop_
_entity_poly.entity_id
_entity_poly.type
_entity_poly.pdbx_seq_one_letter_code
_entity_poly.pdbx_strand_id
1 'polypeptide(L)'
;HIIGKCVTQMWRLGYLAESEQLLFRVMDTIQKDCSSFTGEETIVPCAYWLSNTHELLSLVYSVEQDLEREMHYNSIHGRRAVGWHDFEKLVSTMKYELQCLEDNLYHHWLSELKKKLNKMAIPALIESQSLPGFISSDSNRFFGKILSGNNQPAFSMDDLLNFMNRIYRTMKSYYVEPYVMEQVLTELLKVIGIITFNDLVMRRNFNS
;
A
#
# COMPACT_ATOMS: atom_id res chain seq x y z
N HIS A 1 -4.45 -17.39 -3.29
CA HIS A 1 -4.99 -18.66 -3.86
C HIS A 1 -5.43 -19.73 -2.86
N ILE A 2 -4.67 -20.11 -1.82
CA ILE A 2 -5.08 -21.22 -0.91
C ILE A 2 -6.38 -20.91 -0.16
N ILE A 3 -6.47 -19.70 0.42
CA ILE A 3 -7.64 -19.23 1.16
C ILE A 3 -8.88 -19.24 0.27
N GLY A 4 -8.78 -18.65 -0.92
CA GLY A 4 -9.86 -18.64 -1.90
C GLY A 4 -10.34 -20.04 -2.27
N LYS A 5 -9.43 -21.00 -2.56
CA LYS A 5 -9.82 -22.39 -2.83
C LYS A 5 -10.57 -23.02 -1.65
N CYS A 6 -10.10 -22.82 -0.42
CA CYS A 6 -10.76 -23.33 0.78
C CYS A 6 -12.19 -22.78 0.90
N VAL A 7 -12.33 -21.45 0.82
CA VAL A 7 -13.61 -20.74 0.93
C VAL A 7 -14.59 -21.18 -0.17
N THR A 8 -14.14 -21.30 -1.43
CA THR A 8 -14.98 -21.79 -2.53
C THR A 8 -15.51 -23.20 -2.27
N GLN A 9 -14.68 -24.11 -1.73
CA GLN A 9 -15.14 -25.45 -1.39
C GLN A 9 -16.12 -25.43 -0.21
N MET A 10 -15.88 -24.59 0.81
CA MET A 10 -16.81 -24.41 1.92
C MET A 10 -18.18 -23.94 1.43
N TRP A 11 -18.22 -22.97 0.52
CA TRP A 11 -19.47 -22.48 -0.08
C TRP A 11 -20.19 -23.57 -0.88
N ARG A 12 -19.46 -24.34 -1.72
CA ARG A 12 -20.04 -25.46 -2.47
C ARG A 12 -20.63 -26.56 -1.60
N LEU A 13 -20.07 -26.74 -0.40
CA LEU A 13 -20.54 -27.73 0.58
C LEU A 13 -21.61 -27.15 1.54
N GLY A 14 -21.93 -25.85 1.45
CA GLY A 14 -22.94 -25.18 2.27
C GLY A 14 -22.45 -24.69 3.64
N TYR A 15 -21.14 -24.70 3.91
CA TYR A 15 -20.54 -24.21 5.16
C TYR A 15 -20.39 -22.68 5.17
N LEU A 16 -21.52 -21.97 5.07
CA LEU A 16 -21.54 -20.51 4.94
C LEU A 16 -21.02 -19.80 6.20
N ALA A 17 -21.53 -20.16 7.38
CA ALA A 17 -21.16 -19.55 8.65
C ALA A 17 -19.68 -19.79 9.02
N GLU A 18 -19.18 -21.00 8.77
CA GLU A 18 -17.78 -21.33 9.01
C GLU A 18 -16.86 -20.57 8.05
N SER A 19 -17.28 -20.39 6.80
CA SER A 19 -16.51 -19.63 5.80
C SER A 19 -16.43 -18.15 6.15
N GLU A 20 -17.52 -17.58 6.68
CA GLU A 20 -17.58 -16.21 7.19
C GLU A 20 -16.58 -16.00 8.32
N GLN A 21 -16.63 -16.87 9.33
CA GLN A 21 -15.72 -16.81 10.46
C GLN A 21 -14.26 -16.95 10.05
N LEU A 22 -13.97 -17.85 9.10
CA LEU A 22 -12.63 -18.01 8.55
C LEU A 22 -12.14 -16.74 7.86
N LEU A 23 -12.97 -16.14 6.98
CA LEU A 23 -12.63 -14.93 6.25
C LEU A 23 -12.37 -13.75 7.18
N PHE A 24 -13.23 -13.53 8.20
CA PHE A 24 -13.00 -12.47 9.19
C PHE A 24 -11.68 -12.66 9.95
N ARG A 25 -11.35 -13.89 10.35
CA ARG A 25 -10.07 -14.17 11.02
C ARG A 25 -8.87 -13.95 10.11
N VAL A 26 -8.99 -14.32 8.84
CA VAL A 26 -7.97 -14.05 7.82
C VAL A 26 -7.77 -12.54 7.67
N MET A 27 -8.85 -11.78 7.48
CA MET A 27 -8.78 -10.32 7.29
C MET A 27 -8.15 -9.62 8.50
N ASP A 28 -8.57 -9.98 9.72
CA ASP A 28 -7.99 -9.45 10.96
C ASP A 28 -6.50 -9.79 11.10
N THR A 29 -6.10 -11.01 10.72
CA THR A 29 -4.69 -11.43 10.76
C THR A 29 -3.84 -10.65 9.76
N ILE A 30 -4.34 -10.47 8.52
CA ILE A 30 -3.67 -9.69 7.48
C ILE A 30 -3.49 -8.24 7.93
N GLN A 31 -4.55 -7.62 8.45
CA GLN A 31 -4.52 -6.25 8.95
C GLN A 31 -3.46 -6.10 10.05
N LYS A 32 -3.46 -6.98 11.05
CA LYS A 32 -2.49 -6.96 12.16
C LYS A 32 -1.06 -7.13 11.67
N ASP A 33 -0.83 -8.04 10.72
CA ASP A 33 0.49 -8.30 10.17
C ASP A 33 1.03 -7.07 9.42
N CYS A 34 0.32 -6.51 8.44
CA CYS A 34 0.79 -5.32 7.72
C CYS A 34 0.92 -4.10 8.64
N SER A 35 0.01 -3.91 9.62
CA SER A 35 0.12 -2.83 10.60
C SER A 35 1.29 -2.98 11.57
N SER A 36 1.90 -4.16 11.69
CA SER A 36 3.08 -4.37 12.55
C SER A 36 4.37 -3.79 11.95
N PHE A 37 4.43 -3.62 10.63
CA PHE A 37 5.58 -3.06 9.93
C PHE A 37 5.53 -1.54 9.91
N THR A 38 6.71 -0.91 9.98
CA THR A 38 6.86 0.55 9.96
C THR A 38 8.01 0.99 9.05
N GLY A 39 7.98 2.24 8.59
CA GLY A 39 9.02 2.81 7.74
C GLY A 39 9.24 2.01 6.45
N GLU A 40 10.50 1.76 6.10
CA GLU A 40 10.87 1.04 4.86
C GLU A 40 10.56 -0.47 4.90
N GLU A 41 10.40 -1.04 6.10
CA GLU A 41 10.09 -2.46 6.25
C GLU A 41 8.68 -2.78 5.72
N THR A 42 7.82 -1.77 5.60
CA THR A 42 6.48 -1.91 5.01
C THR A 42 6.47 -2.22 3.52
N ILE A 43 7.53 -1.86 2.78
CA ILE A 43 7.55 -1.87 1.30
C ILE A 43 7.17 -3.24 0.73
N VAL A 44 7.77 -4.30 1.27
CA VAL A 44 7.55 -5.68 0.82
C VAL A 44 6.23 -6.27 1.35
N PRO A 45 6.00 -6.37 2.67
CA PRO A 45 4.84 -7.05 3.22
C PRO A 45 3.53 -6.36 2.83
N CYS A 46 3.47 -5.03 2.82
CA CYS A 46 2.21 -4.37 2.48
C CYS A 46 1.93 -4.38 0.98
N ALA A 47 2.94 -4.35 0.09
CA ALA A 47 2.72 -4.62 -1.34
C ALA A 47 2.22 -6.05 -1.59
N TYR A 48 2.82 -7.03 -0.91
CA TYR A 48 2.39 -8.43 -0.97
C TYR A 48 0.94 -8.60 -0.52
N TRP A 49 0.59 -8.05 0.66
CA TRP A 49 -0.76 -8.18 1.21
C TRP A 49 -1.80 -7.40 0.42
N LEU A 50 -1.46 -6.23 -0.13
CA LEU A 50 -2.36 -5.47 -0.99
C LEU A 50 -2.74 -6.30 -2.23
N SER A 51 -1.77 -6.86 -2.96
CA SER A 51 -2.04 -7.74 -4.10
C SER A 51 -2.84 -8.98 -3.72
N ASN A 52 -2.54 -9.62 -2.58
CA ASN A 52 -3.22 -10.84 -2.17
C ASN A 52 -4.66 -10.58 -1.69
N THR A 53 -4.92 -9.45 -1.03
CA THR A 53 -6.26 -9.03 -0.64
C THR A 53 -7.09 -8.71 -1.88
N HIS A 54 -6.51 -7.97 -2.85
CA HIS A 54 -7.16 -7.68 -4.12
C HIS A 54 -7.48 -8.95 -4.92
N GLU A 55 -6.55 -9.91 -4.97
CA GLU A 55 -6.77 -11.22 -5.60
C GLU A 55 -7.88 -12.03 -4.88
N LEU A 56 -7.93 -11.98 -3.55
CA LEU A 56 -8.98 -12.65 -2.78
C LEU A 56 -10.34 -12.02 -3.07
N LEU A 57 -10.43 -10.69 -3.09
CA LEU A 57 -11.64 -9.95 -3.49
C LEU A 57 -12.08 -10.32 -4.91
N SER A 58 -11.15 -10.29 -5.87
CA SER A 58 -11.40 -10.70 -7.26
C SER A 58 -11.93 -12.12 -7.36
N LEU A 59 -11.38 -13.05 -6.56
CA LEU A 59 -11.85 -14.43 -6.49
C LEU A 59 -13.27 -14.51 -5.94
N VAL A 60 -13.63 -13.71 -4.92
CA VAL A 60 -14.99 -13.66 -4.39
C VAL A 60 -15.98 -13.22 -5.49
N TYR A 61 -15.65 -12.20 -6.29
CA TYR A 61 -16.47 -11.81 -7.44
C TYR A 61 -16.61 -12.92 -8.48
N SER A 62 -15.50 -13.59 -8.84
CA SER A 62 -15.53 -14.67 -9.83
C SER A 62 -16.39 -15.84 -9.36
N VAL A 63 -16.24 -16.27 -8.10
CA VAL A 63 -16.91 -17.44 -7.56
C VAL A 63 -18.40 -17.19 -7.34
N GLU A 64 -18.78 -15.98 -6.95
CA GLU A 64 -20.20 -15.59 -6.88
C GLU A 64 -20.89 -15.80 -8.22
N GLN A 65 -20.33 -15.28 -9.31
CA GLN A 65 -20.93 -15.43 -10.65
C GLN A 65 -21.04 -16.89 -11.08
N ASP A 66 -20.07 -17.72 -10.71
CA ASP A 66 -20.09 -19.16 -11.02
C ASP A 66 -21.15 -19.90 -10.20
N LEU A 67 -21.22 -19.64 -8.89
CA LEU A 67 -22.18 -20.26 -7.99
C LEU A 67 -23.61 -19.78 -8.27
N GLU A 68 -23.81 -18.53 -8.66
CA GLU A 68 -25.10 -18.01 -9.10
C GLU A 68 -25.67 -18.84 -10.26
N ARG A 69 -24.84 -19.09 -11.28
CA ARG A 69 -25.21 -19.91 -12.44
C ARG A 69 -25.53 -21.36 -12.03
N GLU A 70 -24.72 -21.97 -11.18
CA GLU A 70 -24.93 -23.33 -10.68
C GLU A 70 -26.19 -23.46 -9.83
N MET A 71 -26.45 -22.49 -8.94
CA MET A 71 -27.60 -22.51 -8.04
C MET A 71 -28.91 -22.22 -8.77
N HIS A 72 -28.91 -21.31 -9.75
CA HIS A 72 -30.07 -21.10 -10.63
C HIS A 72 -30.43 -22.38 -11.39
N TYR A 73 -29.44 -23.11 -11.92
CA TYR A 73 -29.66 -24.41 -12.54
C TYR A 73 -30.24 -25.43 -11.56
N ASN A 74 -29.69 -25.55 -10.36
CA ASN A 74 -30.15 -26.52 -9.35
C ASN A 74 -31.57 -26.23 -8.81
N SER A 75 -31.94 -24.96 -8.71
CA SER A 75 -33.29 -24.51 -8.33
C SER A 75 -34.36 -25.01 -9.33
N ILE A 76 -34.05 -24.95 -10.62
CA ILE A 76 -34.93 -25.46 -11.69
C ILE A 76 -35.07 -26.99 -11.65
N HIS A 77 -34.04 -27.71 -11.17
CA HIS A 77 -33.96 -29.18 -11.20
C HIS A 77 -34.24 -29.86 -9.84
N GLY A 78 -34.73 -29.12 -8.85
CA GLY A 78 -35.27 -29.68 -7.60
C GLY A 78 -34.24 -30.25 -6.60
N ARG A 79 -32.97 -29.86 -6.69
CA ARG A 79 -31.96 -30.22 -5.67
C ARG A 79 -31.97 -29.18 -4.53
N ARG A 80 -31.78 -29.63 -3.28
CA ARG A 80 -31.73 -28.73 -2.09
C ARG A 80 -30.79 -27.56 -2.36
N ALA A 81 -31.34 -26.37 -2.50
CA ALA A 81 -30.56 -25.16 -2.58
C ALA A 81 -30.06 -24.81 -1.17
N VAL A 82 -28.75 -24.61 -1.03
CA VAL A 82 -28.22 -23.71 0.02
C VAL A 82 -29.04 -22.42 -0.06
N GLY A 83 -29.36 -21.80 1.08
CA GLY A 83 -30.16 -20.57 1.12
C GLY A 83 -29.51 -19.51 0.24
N TRP A 84 -30.02 -19.32 -0.99
CA TRP A 84 -29.45 -18.39 -1.97
C TRP A 84 -29.32 -16.99 -1.39
N HIS A 85 -30.35 -16.56 -0.65
CA HIS A 85 -30.38 -15.27 0.02
C HIS A 85 -29.29 -15.14 1.10
N ASP A 86 -29.03 -16.20 1.86
CA ASP A 86 -27.98 -16.20 2.89
C ASP A 86 -26.59 -16.15 2.25
N PHE A 87 -26.40 -16.84 1.12
CA PHE A 87 -25.17 -16.79 0.34
C PHE A 87 -24.94 -15.40 -0.27
N GLU A 88 -25.95 -14.82 -0.91
CA GLU A 88 -25.89 -13.47 -1.50
C GLU A 88 -25.53 -12.42 -0.44
N LYS A 89 -26.19 -12.49 0.71
CA LYS A 89 -25.90 -11.60 1.84
C LYS A 89 -24.46 -11.78 2.33
N LEU A 90 -24.02 -13.02 2.54
CA LEU A 90 -22.65 -13.32 2.96
C LEU A 90 -21.63 -12.74 1.97
N VAL A 91 -21.76 -13.03 0.67
CA VAL A 91 -20.83 -12.57 -0.35
C VAL A 91 -20.79 -11.05 -0.42
N SER A 92 -21.94 -10.38 -0.35
CA SER A 92 -22.02 -8.92 -0.32
C SER A 92 -21.25 -8.35 0.88
N THR A 93 -21.44 -8.91 2.07
CA THR A 93 -20.66 -8.52 3.25
C THR A 93 -19.17 -8.79 3.06
N MET A 94 -18.78 -9.97 2.56
CA MET A 94 -17.37 -10.31 2.38
C MET A 94 -16.66 -9.39 1.38
N LYS A 95 -17.32 -9.00 0.28
CA LYS A 95 -16.77 -8.04 -0.68
C LYS A 95 -16.52 -6.68 -0.04
N TYR A 96 -17.51 -6.18 0.70
CA TYR A 96 -17.38 -4.90 1.40
C TYR A 96 -16.22 -4.92 2.40
N GLU A 97 -16.16 -5.95 3.24
CA GLU A 97 -15.11 -6.07 4.27
C GLU A 97 -13.71 -6.24 3.66
N LEU A 98 -13.58 -6.99 2.56
CA LEU A 98 -12.32 -7.12 1.83
C LEU A 98 -11.89 -5.80 1.17
N GLN A 99 -12.83 -5.03 0.62
CA GLN A 99 -12.54 -3.69 0.10
C GLN A 99 -12.05 -2.76 1.22
N CYS A 100 -12.72 -2.77 2.37
CA CYS A 100 -12.28 -1.99 3.53
C CYS A 100 -10.89 -2.41 4.02
N LEU A 101 -10.58 -3.71 4.00
CA LEU A 101 -9.23 -4.20 4.30
C LEU A 101 -8.22 -3.65 3.29
N GLU A 102 -8.50 -3.71 1.99
CA GLU A 102 -7.63 -3.18 0.94
C GLU A 102 -7.34 -1.68 1.15
N ASP A 103 -8.37 -0.89 1.44
CA ASP A 103 -8.26 0.54 1.74
C ASP A 103 -7.39 0.80 2.99
N ASN A 104 -7.57 0.01 4.05
CA ASN A 104 -6.80 0.15 5.29
C ASN A 104 -5.32 -0.21 5.09
N LEU A 105 -5.03 -1.28 4.34
CA LEU A 105 -3.66 -1.69 4.00
C LEU A 105 -2.98 -0.61 3.15
N TYR A 106 -3.67 -0.10 2.14
CA TYR A 106 -3.20 0.99 1.30
C TYR A 106 -2.91 2.25 2.13
N HIS A 107 -3.83 2.65 3.00
CA HIS A 107 -3.68 3.84 3.83
C HIS A 107 -2.51 3.74 4.80
N HIS A 108 -2.39 2.61 5.52
CA HIS A 108 -1.27 2.36 6.42
C HIS A 108 0.06 2.44 5.66
N TRP A 109 0.15 1.73 4.54
CA TRP A 109 1.38 1.68 3.77
C TRP A 109 1.77 3.05 3.24
N LEU A 110 0.83 3.76 2.60
CA LEU A 110 1.09 5.09 2.06
C LEU A 110 1.49 6.08 3.16
N SER A 111 0.89 5.99 4.35
CA SER A 111 1.24 6.81 5.50
C SER A 111 2.71 6.60 5.92
N GLU A 112 3.16 5.35 6.03
CA GLU A 112 4.54 5.02 6.40
C GLU A 112 5.55 5.48 5.33
N LEU A 113 5.24 5.31 4.05
CA LEU A 113 6.08 5.81 2.95
C LEU A 113 6.18 7.34 2.97
N LYS A 114 5.05 8.04 3.16
CA LYS A 114 5.03 9.51 3.29
C LYS A 114 5.84 9.98 4.49
N LYS A 115 5.76 9.31 5.65
CA LYS A 115 6.59 9.61 6.82
C LYS A 115 8.09 9.49 6.53
N LYS A 116 8.50 8.47 5.76
CA LYS A 116 9.91 8.33 5.35
C LYS A 116 10.33 9.46 4.41
N LEU A 117 9.51 9.79 3.41
CA LEU A 117 9.79 10.88 2.46
C LEU A 117 9.91 12.24 3.15
N ASN A 118 9.07 12.53 4.15
CA ASN A 118 9.15 13.77 4.93
C ASN A 118 10.54 13.98 5.57
N LYS A 119 11.24 12.91 5.92
CA LYS A 119 12.60 12.98 6.50
C LYS A 119 13.70 13.00 5.44
N MET A 120 13.42 12.49 4.24
CA MET A 120 14.40 12.26 3.19
C MET A 120 14.45 13.37 2.15
N ALA A 121 13.30 13.94 1.77
CA ALA A 121 13.22 14.81 0.60
C ALA A 121 13.97 16.13 0.74
N ILE A 122 13.89 16.81 1.89
CA ILE A 122 14.60 18.09 2.10
C ILE A 122 16.12 17.88 2.05
N PRO A 123 16.71 16.95 2.83
CA PRO A 123 18.14 16.68 2.72
C PRO A 123 18.57 16.26 1.31
N ALA A 124 17.79 15.41 0.65
CA ALA A 124 18.12 14.87 -0.67
C ALA A 124 17.98 15.90 -1.81
N LEU A 125 17.01 16.80 -1.78
CA LEU A 125 16.70 17.70 -2.91
C LEU A 125 17.12 19.15 -2.70
N ILE A 126 17.11 19.64 -1.46
CA ILE A 126 17.40 21.04 -1.16
C ILE A 126 18.82 21.21 -0.60
N GLU A 127 19.24 20.29 0.26
CA GLU A 127 20.53 20.40 0.97
C GLU A 127 21.67 19.68 0.24
N SER A 128 21.35 18.61 -0.50
CA SER A 128 22.33 17.95 -1.34
C SER A 128 22.72 18.85 -2.51
N GLN A 129 24.02 19.11 -2.61
CA GLN A 129 24.57 19.85 -3.73
C GLN A 129 25.04 18.87 -4.79
N SER A 130 24.44 18.94 -5.97
CA SER A 130 24.77 18.10 -7.11
C SER A 130 26.08 18.49 -7.79
N LEU A 131 26.56 19.74 -7.60
CA LEU A 131 27.80 20.25 -8.19
C LEU A 131 28.83 20.59 -7.09
N PRO A 132 29.90 19.79 -6.94
CA PRO A 132 30.99 20.10 -6.03
C PRO A 132 31.61 21.46 -6.37
N GLY A 133 31.55 22.42 -5.45
CA GLY A 133 32.16 23.75 -5.60
C GLY A 133 31.21 24.89 -6.00
N PHE A 134 29.96 24.60 -6.35
CA PHE A 134 28.92 25.62 -6.55
C PHE A 134 28.21 25.91 -5.22
N ILE A 135 28.92 26.61 -4.33
CA ILE A 135 28.41 26.96 -3.00
C ILE A 135 27.62 28.27 -3.12
N SER A 136 26.30 28.22 -2.94
CA SER A 136 25.55 29.44 -2.60
C SER A 136 26.13 30.01 -1.31
N SER A 137 26.52 31.28 -1.33
CA SER A 137 27.24 31.95 -0.25
C SER A 137 26.34 32.22 0.96
N ASP A 138 25.94 31.17 1.67
CA ASP A 138 25.24 31.30 2.94
C ASP A 138 26.22 31.72 4.04
N SER A 139 26.48 33.02 4.08
CA SER A 139 27.23 33.77 5.08
C SER A 139 26.46 33.87 6.41
N ASN A 140 25.89 32.77 6.92
CA ASN A 140 25.31 32.74 8.27
C ASN A 140 25.61 31.46 9.09
N ARG A 141 26.49 30.58 8.60
CA ARG A 141 26.95 29.36 9.32
C ARG A 141 28.12 29.61 10.29
N PHE A 142 28.20 30.77 10.95
CA PHE A 142 29.35 31.12 11.79
C PHE A 142 29.41 30.40 13.15
N PHE A 143 28.32 29.81 13.66
CA PHE A 143 28.33 29.11 14.96
C PHE A 143 28.45 27.57 14.88
N GLY A 144 28.41 26.97 13.68
CA GLY A 144 28.54 25.52 13.51
C GLY A 144 29.98 25.01 13.26
N LYS A 145 30.94 25.91 13.00
CA LYS A 145 32.29 25.53 12.53
C LYS A 145 33.24 25.02 13.62
N ILE A 146 32.89 25.09 14.90
CA ILE A 146 33.74 24.59 15.99
C ILE A 146 33.45 23.13 16.35
N LEU A 147 32.32 22.57 15.93
CA LEU A 147 31.99 21.14 16.08
C LEU A 147 32.08 20.46 14.72
N SER A 148 33.31 20.27 14.24
CA SER A 148 33.57 19.48 13.03
C SER A 148 33.12 18.03 13.25
N GLY A 149 31.96 17.69 12.69
CA GLY A 149 31.45 16.33 12.54
C GLY A 149 30.43 16.30 11.39
N ASN A 150 30.93 16.05 10.18
CA ASN A 150 30.16 15.72 8.96
C ASN A 150 29.14 16.76 8.45
N ASN A 151 29.61 17.68 7.59
CA ASN A 151 28.78 18.66 6.88
C ASN A 151 28.05 18.07 5.64
N GLN A 152 27.77 16.76 5.64
CA GLN A 152 27.11 16.05 4.54
C GLN A 152 25.61 15.93 4.83
N PRO A 153 24.73 16.11 3.83
CA PRO A 153 23.29 15.95 4.01
C PRO A 153 22.98 14.52 4.48
N ALA A 154 21.96 14.37 5.32
CA ALA A 154 21.57 13.07 5.88
C ALA A 154 21.08 12.06 4.81
N PHE A 155 20.65 12.58 3.66
CA PHE A 155 20.23 11.79 2.49
C PHE A 155 20.70 12.48 1.20
N SER A 156 21.01 11.67 0.20
CA SER A 156 21.34 12.11 -1.16
C SER A 156 20.16 11.91 -2.12
N MET A 157 20.23 12.54 -3.30
CA MET A 157 19.30 12.28 -4.40
C MET A 157 19.29 10.79 -4.81
N ASP A 158 20.44 10.12 -4.75
CA ASP A 158 20.54 8.69 -5.04
C ASP A 158 19.75 7.85 -4.02
N ASP A 159 19.79 8.22 -2.73
CA ASP A 159 18.98 7.55 -1.70
C ASP A 159 17.47 7.69 -1.97
N LEU A 160 17.04 8.88 -2.38
CA LEU A 160 15.65 9.14 -2.74
C LEU A 160 15.21 8.34 -3.97
N LEU A 161 16.03 8.33 -5.01
CA LEU A 161 15.76 7.55 -6.22
C LEU A 161 15.77 6.05 -5.93
N ASN A 162 16.69 5.56 -5.09
CA ASN A 162 16.74 4.16 -4.68
C ASN A 162 15.50 3.77 -3.88
N PHE A 163 15.04 4.63 -2.97
CA PHE A 163 13.81 4.42 -2.21
C PHE A 163 12.58 4.33 -3.13
N MET A 164 12.40 5.29 -4.04
CA MET A 164 11.30 5.29 -5.02
C MET A 164 11.35 4.08 -5.95
N ASN A 165 12.55 3.73 -6.44
CA ASN A 165 12.75 2.56 -7.30
C ASN A 165 12.44 1.25 -6.57
N ARG A 166 12.80 1.14 -5.28
CA ARG A 166 12.50 -0.04 -4.48
C ARG A 166 10.98 -0.23 -4.35
N ILE A 167 10.23 0.83 -4.10
CA ILE A 167 8.75 0.78 -4.04
C ILE A 167 8.18 0.31 -5.38
N TYR A 168 8.56 0.97 -6.48
CA TYR A 168 8.08 0.62 -7.82
C TYR A 168 8.40 -0.83 -8.21
N ARG A 169 9.65 -1.27 -8.03
CA ARG A 169 10.08 -2.64 -8.35
C ARG A 169 9.35 -3.66 -7.49
N THR A 170 9.09 -3.35 -6.22
CA THR A 170 8.35 -4.23 -5.32
C THR A 170 6.91 -4.40 -5.78
N MET A 171 6.20 -3.30 -6.06
CA MET A 171 4.83 -3.36 -6.61
C MET A 171 4.77 -4.18 -7.90
N LYS A 172 5.72 -3.96 -8.81
CA LYS A 172 5.83 -4.72 -10.06
C LYS A 172 6.09 -6.21 -9.81
N SER A 173 6.92 -6.55 -8.83
CA SER A 173 7.28 -7.94 -8.51
C SER A 173 6.12 -8.71 -7.88
N TYR A 174 5.27 -8.02 -7.13
CA TYR A 174 4.05 -8.59 -6.54
C TYR A 174 2.80 -8.38 -7.40
N TYR A 175 2.96 -7.94 -8.65
CA TYR A 175 1.86 -7.74 -9.59
C TYR A 175 0.71 -6.90 -9.02
N VAL A 176 1.04 -5.86 -8.24
CA VAL A 176 0.05 -4.87 -7.78
C VAL A 176 -0.65 -4.28 -9.00
N GLU A 177 -1.94 -3.96 -8.89
CA GLU A 177 -2.71 -3.42 -10.01
C GLU A 177 -2.09 -2.12 -10.56
N PRO A 178 -1.99 -1.94 -11.90
CA PRO A 178 -1.38 -0.76 -12.50
C PRO A 178 -1.94 0.57 -12.03
N TYR A 179 -3.25 0.67 -11.82
CA TYR A 179 -3.88 1.89 -11.33
C TYR A 179 -3.43 2.24 -9.91
N VAL A 180 -3.38 1.24 -9.03
CA VAL A 180 -2.87 1.40 -7.66
C VAL A 180 -1.41 1.82 -7.66
N MET A 181 -0.58 1.23 -8.54
CA MET A 181 0.82 1.63 -8.69
C MET A 181 0.98 3.10 -9.10
N GLU A 182 0.19 3.56 -10.07
CA GLU A 182 0.19 4.95 -10.51
C GLU A 182 -0.24 5.90 -9.38
N GLN A 183 -1.30 5.52 -8.64
CA GLN A 183 -1.81 6.31 -7.53
C GLN A 183 -0.76 6.46 -6.41
N VAL A 184 -0.10 5.36 -6.00
CA VAL A 184 0.97 5.40 -5.00
C VAL A 184 2.09 6.34 -5.45
N LEU A 185 2.64 6.13 -6.65
CA LEU A 185 3.77 6.94 -7.13
C LEU A 185 3.40 8.42 -7.26
N THR A 186 2.20 8.72 -7.76
CA THR A 186 1.69 10.08 -7.87
C THR A 186 1.59 10.75 -6.51
N GLU A 187 1.04 10.05 -5.51
CA GLU A 187 0.92 10.58 -4.14
C GLU A 187 2.28 10.82 -3.48
N LEU A 188 3.24 9.94 -3.69
CA LEU A 188 4.61 10.13 -3.17
C LEU A 188 5.30 11.32 -3.83
N LEU A 189 5.20 11.48 -5.15
CA LEU A 189 5.75 12.63 -5.88
C LEU A 189 5.10 13.96 -5.46
N LYS A 190 3.78 13.98 -5.25
CA LYS A 190 3.08 15.16 -4.71
C LYS A 190 3.63 15.54 -3.34
N VAL A 191 3.82 14.57 -2.44
CA VAL A 191 4.38 14.85 -1.11
C VAL A 191 5.78 15.43 -1.22
N ILE A 192 6.65 14.83 -2.04
CA ILE A 192 8.00 15.36 -2.32
C ILE A 192 7.89 16.82 -2.79
N GLY A 193 7.07 17.11 -3.79
CA GLY A 193 6.91 18.46 -4.33
C GLY A 193 6.42 19.48 -3.30
N ILE A 194 5.40 19.13 -2.49
CA ILE A 194 4.85 20.01 -1.46
C ILE A 194 5.90 20.34 -0.40
N ILE A 195 6.60 19.34 0.13
CA ILE A 195 7.55 19.56 1.23
C ILE A 195 8.78 20.33 0.77
N THR A 196 9.31 20.02 -0.41
CA THR A 196 10.47 20.74 -0.95
C THR A 196 10.12 22.17 -1.34
N PHE A 197 8.93 22.38 -1.93
CA PHE A 197 8.48 23.72 -2.30
C PHE A 197 8.28 24.61 -1.06
N ASN A 198 7.61 24.09 -0.03
CA ASN A 198 7.40 24.82 1.22
C ASN A 198 8.73 25.19 1.88
N ASP A 199 9.70 24.28 1.91
CA ASP A 199 11.03 24.53 2.47
C ASP A 199 11.78 25.61 1.66
N LEU A 200 11.76 25.53 0.33
CA LEU A 200 12.37 26.52 -0.56
C LEU A 200 11.82 27.93 -0.33
N VAL A 201 10.50 28.09 -0.22
CA VAL A 201 9.87 29.40 -0.02
C VAL A 201 10.24 30.02 1.33
N MET A 202 10.47 29.20 2.36
CA MET A 202 10.83 29.68 3.70
C MET A 202 12.31 30.12 3.80
N ARG A 203 13.20 29.68 2.90
CA ARG A 203 14.63 30.04 2.94
C ARG A 203 14.88 31.43 2.34
N ARG A 204 15.26 32.40 3.18
CA ARG A 204 15.75 33.71 2.73
C ARG A 204 17.12 33.54 2.05
N ASN A 205 17.31 34.15 0.87
CA ASN A 205 18.55 34.17 0.07
C ASN A 205 18.94 32.85 -0.64
N PHE A 206 18.03 31.88 -0.77
CA PHE A 206 18.31 30.63 -1.50
C PHE A 206 18.07 30.76 -3.01
N ASN A 207 17.10 31.58 -3.42
CA ASN A 207 16.84 31.87 -4.83
C ASN A 207 17.88 32.90 -5.32
N SER A 208 18.80 32.45 -6.18
CA SER A 208 19.73 33.30 -6.93
C SER A 208 19.16 33.69 -8.29
#